data_AF-A0A660A8D4-F1
#
_entry.id   AF-A0A660A8D4-F1
#
_cell.length_a   1.000
_cell.length_b   1.000
_cell.length_c   1.000
_cell.angle_alpha   90.00
_cell.angle_beta   90.00
_cell.angle_gamma   90.00
#
_symmetry.space_group_name_H-M   'P 1'
#
loop_
_entity.id
_entity.type
_entity.pdbx_description
1 polymer ?
#
loop_
_entity_poly.entity_id
_entity_poly.type
_entity_poly.pdbx_seq_one_letter_code
_entity_poly.pdbx_strand_id
1 'polypeptide(L)'
;MSKFNRIHLVVLDSVGIGAAPDSDKFFNAGVADTDSDTLGHISETAGLTVPNMAKIGLGNIPRPVPLKTVPAEDNPTGYVTK
;
A
#
# COMPACT_ATOMS: atom_id res chain seq x y z
N MET A 1 -7.36 -1.58 32.63
CA MET A 1 -6.59 -2.61 31.89
C MET A 1 -6.38 -2.12 30.47
N SER A 2 -5.23 -2.40 29.85
CA SER A 2 -5.01 -2.07 28.44
C SER A 2 -5.85 -3.00 27.54
N LYS A 3 -6.30 -2.48 26.39
CA LYS A 3 -7.06 -3.28 25.40
C LYS A 3 -6.22 -4.44 24.83
N PHE A 4 -4.92 -4.24 24.67
CA PHE A 4 -3.94 -5.24 24.24
C PHE A 4 -2.75 -5.25 25.20
N ASN A 5 -2.21 -6.44 25.51
CA ASN A 5 -1.06 -6.61 26.41
C ASN A 5 0.29 -6.27 25.75
N ARG A 6 0.40 -6.46 24.42
CA ARG A 6 1.59 -6.14 23.61
C ARG A 6 1.16 -5.62 22.24
N ILE A 7 2.01 -4.82 21.61
CA ILE A 7 1.87 -4.33 20.24
C ILE A 7 3.16 -4.68 19.49
N HIS A 8 3.02 -5.25 18.29
CA HIS A 8 4.14 -5.59 17.42
C HIS A 8 4.03 -4.74 16.16
N LEU A 9 5.00 -3.84 15.96
CA LEU A 9 5.10 -3.00 14.77
C LEU A 9 6.15 -3.58 13.83
N VAL A 10 5.78 -3.76 12.56
CA VAL A 10 6.68 -4.20 11.49
C VAL A 10 6.69 -3.13 10.40
N VAL A 11 7.86 -2.62 10.07
CA VAL A 11 8.05 -1.68 8.95
C VAL A 11 8.53 -2.47 7.75
N LEU A 12 7.80 -2.38 6.64
CA LEU A 12 8.25 -2.85 5.34
C LEU A 12 8.90 -1.66 4.62
N ASP A 13 10.23 -1.58 4.71
CA ASP A 13 10.98 -0.42 4.22
C ASP A 13 10.69 -0.16 2.73
N SER A 14 10.45 1.10 2.37
CA SER A 14 10.15 1.60 1.02
C SER A 14 8.86 1.09 0.33
N VAL A 15 8.01 0.29 0.99
CA VAL A 15 6.77 -0.25 0.41
C VAL A 15 5.65 0.80 0.34
N GLY A 16 5.80 1.76 -0.57
CA GLY A 16 4.85 2.85 -0.81
C GLY A 16 3.57 2.43 -1.54
N ILE A 17 2.49 3.20 -1.34
CA ILE A 17 1.15 2.93 -1.90
C ILE A 17 0.56 4.17 -2.61
N GLY A 18 1.37 4.75 -3.48
CA GLY A 18 1.06 5.92 -4.32
C GLY A 18 1.70 7.20 -3.80
N ALA A 19 1.85 8.17 -4.71
CA ALA A 19 2.41 9.49 -4.44
C ALA A 19 1.63 10.23 -3.34
N ALA A 20 2.35 10.96 -2.51
CA ALA A 20 1.77 11.80 -1.46
C ALA A 20 1.19 13.11 -2.04
N PRO A 21 0.31 13.82 -1.30
CA PRO A 21 -0.25 15.10 -1.75
C PRO A 21 0.78 16.20 -2.06
N ASP A 22 1.97 16.13 -1.49
CA ASP A 22 3.08 17.08 -1.66
C ASP A 22 4.26 16.49 -2.46
N SER A 23 4.03 15.40 -3.19
CA SER A 23 5.02 14.72 -4.03
C SER A 23 5.62 15.62 -5.13
N ASP A 24 4.97 16.73 -5.47
CA ASP A 24 5.46 17.77 -6.38
C ASP A 24 6.70 18.52 -5.86
N LYS A 25 6.98 18.42 -4.55
CA LYS A 25 8.15 19.05 -3.90
C LYS A 25 9.37 18.14 -3.83
N PHE A 26 9.23 16.88 -4.20
CA PHE A 26 10.28 15.87 -4.11
C PHE A 26 10.64 15.38 -5.51
N PHE A 27 11.92 15.10 -5.73
CA PHE A 27 12.45 14.86 -7.06
C PHE A 27 13.42 13.68 -7.10
N ASN A 28 13.29 12.87 -8.14
CA ASN A 28 14.23 11.83 -8.52
C ASN A 28 14.93 12.22 -9.83
N ALA A 29 16.23 12.50 -9.76
CA ALA A 29 17.03 12.95 -10.91
C ALA A 29 16.41 14.14 -11.69
N GLY A 30 15.72 15.05 -10.97
CA GLY A 30 15.05 16.23 -11.54
C GLY A 30 13.61 16.01 -12.01
N VAL A 31 13.08 14.79 -11.90
CA VAL A 31 11.67 14.46 -12.16
C VAL A 31 10.90 14.46 -10.85
N ALA A 32 9.76 15.15 -10.79
CA ALA A 32 8.94 15.19 -9.57
C ALA A 32 8.35 13.80 -9.25
N ASP A 33 8.13 13.51 -7.96
CA ASP A 33 7.60 12.21 -7.50
C ASP A 33 6.09 12.06 -7.70
N THR A 34 5.43 12.95 -8.45
CA THR A 34 3.97 13.00 -8.65
C THR A 34 3.38 11.72 -9.25
N ASP A 35 4.19 11.00 -10.03
CA ASP A 35 3.79 9.75 -10.67
C ASP A 35 4.32 8.52 -9.93
N SER A 36 4.90 8.67 -8.73
CA SER A 36 5.41 7.53 -7.96
C SER A 36 4.27 6.66 -7.43
N ASP A 37 4.37 5.34 -7.64
CA ASP A 37 3.43 4.37 -7.07
C ASP A 37 4.05 2.97 -6.97
N THR A 38 4.80 2.72 -5.90
CA THR A 38 5.57 1.46 -5.74
C THR A 38 4.69 0.21 -5.89
N LEU A 39 3.70 0.01 -5.02
CA LEU A 39 2.83 -1.17 -5.09
C LEU A 39 2.01 -1.22 -6.39
N GLY A 40 1.52 -0.08 -6.88
CA GLY A 40 0.74 -0.04 -8.11
C GLY A 40 1.54 -0.44 -9.33
N HIS A 41 2.70 0.18 -9.55
CA HIS A 41 3.58 -0.12 -10.68
C HIS A 41 4.14 -1.54 -10.64
N ILE A 42 4.50 -2.08 -9.46
CA ILE A 42 4.91 -3.49 -9.34
C ILE A 42 3.76 -4.42 -9.75
N SER A 43 2.57 -4.19 -9.20
CA SER A 43 1.38 -4.99 -9.52
C SER A 43 1.01 -4.92 -11.00
N GLU A 44 1.23 -3.77 -11.64
CA GLU A 44 0.95 -3.57 -13.06
C GLU A 44 1.91 -4.29 -14.00
N THR A 45 3.22 -4.17 -13.71
CA THR A 45 4.31 -4.52 -14.63
C THR A 45 4.80 -5.95 -14.45
N ALA A 46 5.06 -6.37 -13.21
CA ALA A 46 5.62 -7.67 -12.88
C ALA A 46 4.58 -8.65 -12.29
N GLY A 47 3.44 -8.10 -11.85
CA GLY A 47 2.47 -8.84 -11.04
C GLY A 47 2.90 -8.91 -9.57
N LEU A 48 1.91 -9.03 -8.69
CA LEU A 48 2.12 -9.07 -7.24
C LEU A 48 1.15 -10.06 -6.60
N THR A 49 1.68 -11.16 -6.06
CA THR A 49 0.90 -12.20 -5.38
C THR A 49 1.21 -12.19 -3.89
N VAL A 50 0.33 -11.57 -3.10
CA VAL A 50 0.49 -11.37 -1.65
C VAL A 50 -0.78 -11.78 -0.88
N PRO A 51 -1.20 -13.06 -0.97
CA PRO A 51 -2.52 -13.51 -0.53
C PRO A 51 -2.79 -13.26 0.96
N ASN A 52 -1.76 -13.35 1.81
CA ASN A 52 -1.90 -13.09 3.24
C ASN A 52 -2.20 -11.62 3.54
N MET A 53 -1.51 -10.68 2.86
CA MET A 53 -1.79 -9.24 3.02
C MET A 53 -3.11 -8.85 2.35
N ALA A 54 -3.43 -9.45 1.21
CA ALA A 54 -4.74 -9.29 0.58
C ALA A 54 -5.87 -9.71 1.55
N LYS A 55 -5.72 -10.84 2.24
CA LYS A 55 -6.72 -11.33 3.21
C LYS A 55 -6.86 -10.43 4.45
N ILE A 56 -5.79 -9.77 4.87
CA ILE A 56 -5.85 -8.75 5.92
C ILE A 56 -6.63 -7.52 5.42
N GLY A 57 -6.46 -7.17 4.14
CA GLY A 57 -7.20 -6.10 3.48
C GLY A 57 -6.37 -5.19 2.58
N LEU A 58 -5.15 -5.57 2.14
CA LEU A 58 -4.29 -4.70 1.32
C LEU A 58 -5.01 -4.11 0.10
N GLY A 59 -5.85 -4.89 -0.59
CA GLY A 59 -6.64 -4.43 -1.73
C GLY A 59 -7.79 -3.49 -1.36
N ASN A 60 -8.11 -3.33 -0.07
CA ASN A 60 -9.17 -2.47 0.44
C ASN A 60 -8.66 -1.09 0.85
N ILE A 61 -7.34 -0.86 0.84
CA ILE A 61 -6.80 0.48 1.13
C ILE A 61 -7.31 1.47 0.07
N PRO A 62 -7.88 2.62 0.47
CA PRO A 62 -8.43 3.58 -0.48
C PRO A 62 -7.39 4.04 -1.49
N ARG A 63 -7.70 3.95 -2.79
CA ARG A 63 -6.84 4.40 -3.89
C ARG A 63 -7.70 4.86 -5.07
N PRO A 64 -7.22 5.82 -5.90
CA PRO A 64 -7.94 6.22 -7.10
C PRO A 64 -8.06 5.09 -8.14
N VAL A 65 -7.01 4.29 -8.28
CA VAL A 65 -6.96 3.11 -9.14
C VAL A 65 -6.60 1.89 -8.28
N PRO A 66 -7.36 0.78 -8.38
CA PRO A 66 -7.06 -0.46 -7.66
C PRO A 66 -5.71 -1.07 -8.05
N LEU A 67 -5.08 -1.81 -7.13
CA LEU A 67 -3.91 -2.63 -7.46
C LEU A 67 -4.34 -3.75 -8.41
N LYS A 68 -3.72 -3.82 -9.60
CA LYS A 68 -4.12 -4.72 -10.70
C LYS A 68 -4.24 -6.19 -10.31
N THR A 69 -3.37 -6.68 -9.43
CA THR A 69 -3.27 -8.10 -9.06
C THR A 69 -3.57 -8.37 -7.58
N VAL A 70 -4.04 -7.36 -6.84
CA VAL A 70 -4.42 -7.48 -5.42
C VAL A 70 -5.87 -7.01 -5.28
N PRO A 71 -6.85 -7.92 -5.46
CA PRO A 71 -8.26 -7.56 -5.41
C PRO A 71 -8.68 -7.12 -4.01
N ALA A 72 -9.78 -6.38 -3.94
CA ALA A 72 -10.46 -6.14 -2.67
C ALA A 72 -10.96 -7.47 -2.07
N GLU A 73 -10.96 -7.53 -0.75
CA GLU A 73 -11.42 -8.66 0.06
C GLU A 73 -12.72 -8.27 0.76
N ASP A 74 -13.79 -8.99 0.46
CA ASP A 74 -15.13 -8.74 1.01
C ASP A 74 -15.21 -9.03 2.51
N ASN A 75 -14.42 -10.00 3.00
CA ASN A 75 -14.39 -10.43 4.39
C ASN A 75 -12.95 -10.34 4.95
N PRO A 76 -12.43 -9.11 5.17
CA PRO A 76 -11.06 -8.91 5.62
C PRO A 76 -10.87 -9.36 7.06
N THR A 77 -9.69 -9.89 7.38
CA THR A 77 -9.36 -10.33 8.74
C THR A 77 -8.77 -9.21 9.61
N GLY A 78 -8.54 -8.03 9.04
CA GLY A 78 -7.96 -6.89 9.74
C GLY A 78 -8.54 -5.55 9.28
N TYR A 79 -7.94 -4.48 9.80
CA TYR A 79 -8.26 -3.10 9.46
C TYR A 79 -7.08 -2.49 8.70
N VAL A 80 -7.37 -1.70 7.67
CA VAL A 80 -6.37 -1.09 6.80
C VAL A 80 -6.69 0.37 6.50
N THR A 81 -5.68 1.18 6.19
CA THR A 81 -5.82 2.58 5.77
C THR A 81 -4.51 3.07 5.13
N LYS A 82 -4.50 4.30 4.61
CA LYS A 82 -3.31 5.06 4.23
C LYS A 82 -3.52 6.55 4.46
#